data_AF-A0A537TG83-F1
#
_entry.id   AF-A0A537TG83-F1
#
_cell.length_a   1.000
_cell.length_b   1.000
_cell.length_c   1.000
_cell.angle_alpha   90.00
_cell.angle_beta   90.00
_cell.angle_gamma   90.00
#
_symmetry.space_group_name_H-M   'P 1'
#
loop_
_entity.id
_entity.type
_entity.pdbx_description
1 polymer ?
#
loop_
_entity_poly.entity_id
_entity_poly.type
_entity_poly.pdbx_seq_one_letter_code
_entity_poly.pdbx_strand_id
1 'polypeptide(L)'
;MRRVLQIGWMIVRGIAELAIMVYVLSAISEPNINLIVAVLGIIYATVRSAALYLRLTISGLAWASDRQFLEHKRVWADPTANIDIEIAGTDASRSRMLVNFYIAAVFVGLQYLICLLYVFSNLQFL
;
A
#
# COMPACT_ATOMS: atom_id res chain seq x y z
N MET A 1 -9.82 11.28 -16.24
CA MET A 1 -9.78 9.86 -16.68
C MET A 1 -8.49 9.12 -16.33
N ARG A 2 -7.28 9.61 -16.68
CA ARG A 2 -6.00 8.89 -16.43
C ARG A 2 -5.78 8.40 -14.98
N ARG A 3 -6.29 9.14 -13.99
CA ARG A 3 -6.16 8.82 -12.55
C ARG A 3 -7.09 7.70 -12.07
N VAL A 4 -8.33 7.67 -12.55
CA VAL A 4 -9.27 6.57 -12.27
C VAL A 4 -8.74 5.28 -12.88
N LEU A 5 -8.16 5.39 -14.08
CA LEU A 5 -7.48 4.27 -14.73
C LEU A 5 -6.30 3.74 -13.91
N GLN A 6 -5.50 4.63 -13.30
CA GLN A 6 -4.39 4.21 -12.43
C GLN A 6 -4.85 3.48 -11.17
N ILE A 7 -5.88 3.99 -10.48
CA ILE A 7 -6.46 3.33 -9.29
C ILE A 7 -7.07 1.99 -9.69
N GLY A 8 -7.85 1.96 -10.78
CA GLY A 8 -8.43 0.74 -11.32
C GLY A 8 -7.36 -0.30 -11.68
N TRP A 9 -6.27 0.12 -12.31
CA TRP A 9 -5.15 -0.76 -12.63
C TRP A 9 -4.47 -1.32 -11.37
N MET A 10 -4.32 -0.50 -10.33
CA MET A 10 -3.73 -0.94 -9.07
C MET A 10 -4.60 -1.99 -8.38
N ILE A 11 -5.93 -1.83 -8.42
CA ILE A 11 -6.90 -2.80 -7.90
C ILE A 11 -6.85 -4.10 -8.70
N VAL A 12 -6.90 -4.03 -10.03
CA VAL A 12 -6.84 -5.22 -10.91
C VAL A 12 -5.56 -6.01 -10.66
N ARG A 13 -4.42 -5.31 -10.53
CA ARG A 13 -3.15 -5.96 -10.20
C ARG A 13 -3.18 -6.63 -8.82
N GLY A 14 -3.74 -5.97 -7.81
CA GLY A 14 -3.89 -6.55 -6.47
C GLY A 14 -4.75 -7.82 -6.46
N ILE A 15 -5.85 -7.82 -7.21
CA ILE A 15 -6.73 -8.99 -7.40
C ILE A 15 -5.98 -10.12 -8.11
N ALA A 16 -5.26 -9.81 -9.20
CA ALA A 16 -4.50 -10.80 -9.95
C ALA A 16 -3.42 -11.48 -9.09
N GLU A 17 -2.67 -10.69 -8.30
CA GLU A 17 -1.65 -11.22 -7.40
C GLU A 17 -2.25 -12.09 -6.29
N LEU A 18 -3.41 -11.72 -5.73
CA LEU A 18 -4.16 -12.56 -4.80
C LEU A 18 -4.61 -13.88 -5.44
N ALA A 19 -5.19 -13.81 -6.63
CA ALA A 19 -5.66 -14.99 -7.35
C ALA A 19 -4.53 -15.97 -7.64
N ILE A 20 -3.36 -15.47 -8.06
CA ILE A 20 -2.16 -16.29 -8.27
C ILE A 20 -1.73 -16.95 -6.96
N MET A 21 -1.67 -16.20 -5.84
CA MET A 21 -1.30 -16.77 -4.53
C MET A 21 -2.24 -17.89 -4.11
N VAL A 22 -3.55 -17.67 -4.20
CA VAL A 22 -4.55 -18.69 -3.85
C VAL A 22 -4.43 -19.90 -4.75
N TYR A 23 -4.26 -19.69 -6.06
CA TYR A 23 -4.07 -20.77 -7.02
C TYR A 23 -2.84 -21.63 -6.67
N VAL A 24 -1.68 -21.00 -6.44
CA VAL A 24 -0.44 -21.71 -6.09
C VAL A 24 -0.61 -22.50 -4.79
N LEU A 25 -1.18 -21.91 -3.75
CA LEU A 25 -1.41 -22.58 -2.46
C LEU A 25 -2.43 -23.73 -2.57
N SER A 26 -3.43 -23.62 -3.45
CA SER A 26 -4.42 -24.67 -3.70
C SER A 26 -3.89 -25.82 -4.56
N ALA A 27 -2.94 -25.55 -5.46
CA ALA A 27 -2.40 -26.54 -6.38
C ALA A 27 -1.37 -27.47 -5.72
N ILE A 28 -0.86 -27.12 -4.54
CA ILE A 28 0.13 -27.91 -3.81
C ILE A 28 -0.58 -28.87 -2.86
N SER A 29 -0.53 -30.16 -3.18
CA SER A 29 -1.13 -31.24 -2.38
C SER A 29 -0.26 -31.69 -1.20
N GLU A 30 1.05 -31.43 -1.25
CA GLU A 30 1.97 -31.83 -0.18
C GLU A 30 1.98 -30.79 0.96
N PRO A 31 1.60 -31.17 2.19
CA PRO A 31 1.43 -30.22 3.31
C PRO A 31 2.76 -29.52 3.68
N ASN A 32 3.89 -30.22 3.61
CA ASN A 32 5.21 -29.64 3.88
C ASN A 32 5.60 -28.58 2.84
N ILE A 33 5.37 -28.85 1.55
CA ILE A 33 5.66 -27.90 0.47
C ILE A 33 4.72 -26.71 0.56
N ASN A 34 3.44 -26.95 0.87
CA ASN A 34 2.45 -25.88 1.03
C ASN A 34 2.82 -24.93 2.17
N LEU A 35 3.30 -25.47 3.29
CA LEU A 35 3.78 -24.68 4.43
C LEU A 35 5.00 -23.82 4.08
N ILE A 36 5.98 -24.37 3.37
CA ILE A 36 7.16 -23.60 2.90
C ILE A 36 6.71 -22.45 1.99
N VAL A 37 5.81 -22.72 1.04
CA VAL A 37 5.31 -21.70 0.10
C VAL A 37 4.49 -20.63 0.82
N ALA A 38 3.68 -21.00 1.81
CA ALA A 38 2.93 -20.04 2.63
C ALA A 38 3.87 -19.15 3.46
N VAL A 39 4.96 -19.70 4.03
CA VAL A 39 5.99 -18.92 4.72
C VAL A 39 6.72 -17.96 3.76
N LEU A 40 7.05 -18.41 2.55
CA LEU A 40 7.61 -17.53 1.51
C LEU A 40 6.63 -16.40 1.13
N GLY A 41 5.33 -16.70 1.08
CA GLY A 41 4.28 -15.70 0.89
C GLY A 41 4.22 -14.66 2.00
N ILE A 42 4.40 -15.08 3.25
CA ILE A 42 4.50 -14.19 4.42
C ILE A 42 5.74 -13.28 4.32
N ILE A 43 6.90 -13.83 3.95
CA ILE A 43 8.13 -13.05 3.76
C ILE A 43 7.93 -12.01 2.66
N TYR A 44 7.35 -12.41 1.53
CA TYR A 44 7.01 -11.51 0.44
C TYR A 44 6.09 -10.36 0.89
N ALA A 45 5.01 -10.69 1.61
CA ALA A 45 4.08 -9.70 2.13
C ALA A 45 4.77 -8.73 3.12
N THR A 46 5.71 -9.22 3.92
CA THR A 46 6.48 -8.42 4.89
C THR A 46 7.45 -7.46 4.19
N VAL A 47 8.18 -7.91 3.17
CA VAL A 47 9.06 -7.04 2.38
C VAL A 47 8.24 -5.95 1.67
N ARG A 48 7.08 -6.34 1.13
CA ARG A 48 6.19 -5.42 0.43
C ARG A 48 5.55 -4.40 1.36
N SER A 49 5.13 -4.80 2.56
CA SER A 49 4.61 -3.87 3.57
C SER A 49 5.68 -2.88 4.01
N ALA A 50 6.92 -3.33 4.27
CA ALA A 50 8.05 -2.46 4.59
C ALA A 50 8.30 -1.41 3.49
N ALA A 51 8.29 -1.83 2.22
CA ALA A 51 8.44 -0.91 1.09
C ALA A 51 7.29 0.10 0.99
N LEU A 52 6.04 -0.31 1.27
CA LEU A 52 4.89 0.60 1.32
C LEU A 52 5.02 1.62 2.45
N TYR A 53 5.40 1.19 3.64
CA TYR A 53 5.62 2.09 4.78
C TYR A 53 6.75 3.07 4.53
N LEU A 54 7.88 2.61 3.96
CA LEU A 54 8.98 3.49 3.61
C LEU A 54 8.54 4.59 2.63
N ARG A 55 7.78 4.23 1.58
CA ARG A 55 7.21 5.19 0.62
C ARG A 55 6.27 6.18 1.31
N LEU A 56 5.41 5.70 2.21
CA LEU A 56 4.52 6.55 2.99
C LEU A 56 5.31 7.55 3.84
N THR A 57 6.33 7.09 4.56
CA THR A 57 7.15 7.96 5.42
C THR A 57 7.86 9.04 4.61
N ILE A 58 8.55 8.67 3.52
CA ILE A 58 9.27 9.62 2.68
C ILE A 58 8.33 10.67 2.09
N SER A 59 7.18 10.24 1.58
CA SER A 59 6.18 11.17 1.05
C SER A 59 5.53 12.05 2.11
N GLY A 60 5.36 11.54 3.33
CA GLY A 60 4.79 12.28 4.44
C GLY A 60 5.75 13.38 4.89
N LEU A 61 7.04 13.07 4.92
CA LEU A 61 8.10 14.06 5.15
C LEU A 61 8.14 15.11 4.05
N ALA A 62 8.07 14.71 2.78
CA ALA A 62 8.04 15.64 1.65
C ALA A 62 6.81 16.58 1.70
N TRP A 63 5.63 16.03 2.02
CA TRP A 63 4.43 16.84 2.23
C TRP A 63 4.59 17.80 3.41
N ALA A 64 5.14 17.33 4.54
CA ALA A 64 5.32 18.17 5.73
C ALA A 64 6.27 19.33 5.47
N SER A 65 7.38 19.07 4.75
CA SER A 65 8.32 20.12 4.36
C SER A 65 7.69 21.14 3.40
N ASP A 66 6.94 20.66 2.40
CA ASP A 66 6.26 21.54 1.43
C ASP A 66 5.20 22.39 2.12
N ARG A 67 4.45 21.79 3.05
CA ARG A 67 3.45 22.48 3.86
C ARG A 67 4.06 23.56 4.75
N GLN A 68 5.13 23.25 5.48
CA GLN A 68 5.84 24.22 6.31
C GLN A 68 6.41 25.38 5.48
N PHE A 69 6.95 25.09 4.29
CA PHE A 69 7.43 26.11 3.38
C PHE A 69 6.31 27.06 2.93
N LEU A 70 5.16 26.52 2.53
CA LEU A 70 3.99 27.31 2.13
C LEU A 70 3.43 28.14 3.30
N GLU A 71 3.41 27.59 4.51
CA GLU A 71 3.00 28.32 5.72
C GLU A 71 3.96 29.47 6.06
N HIS A 72 5.27 29.26 5.93
CA HIS A 72 6.25 30.35 6.05
C HIS A 72 6.03 31.41 4.97
N LYS A 73 5.86 31.00 3.70
CA LYS A 73 5.58 31.91 2.58
C LYS A 73 4.32 32.75 2.85
N ARG A 74 3.29 32.16 3.47
CA ARG A 74 2.05 32.87 3.85
C ARG A 74 2.29 34.03 4.82
N VAL A 75 3.22 33.89 5.75
CA VAL A 75 3.54 34.93 6.76
C VAL A 75 4.23 36.14 6.12
N TRP A 76 5.00 35.92 5.05
CA TRP A 76 5.83 36.95 4.41
C TRP A 76 5.29 37.45 3.07
N ALA A 77 4.18 36.90 2.58
CA ALA A 77 3.67 37.19 1.25
C ALA A 77 2.61 38.31 1.22
N ASP A 78 2.55 38.99 0.08
CA ASP A 78 1.50 39.95 -0.24
C ASP A 78 0.10 39.31 -0.14
N PRO A 79 -0.93 40.03 0.33
CA PRO A 79 -2.30 39.53 0.49
C PRO A 79 -2.98 39.11 -0.83
N THR A 80 -2.36 39.36 -1.98
CA THR A 80 -2.81 38.92 -3.31
C THR A 80 -2.22 37.57 -3.73
N ALA A 81 -1.26 37.02 -2.99
CA ALA A 81 -0.67 35.73 -3.29
C ALA A 81 -1.66 34.60 -2.94
N ASN A 82 -1.95 33.75 -3.93
CA ASN A 82 -2.97 32.69 -3.84
C ASN A 82 -2.49 31.44 -3.06
N ILE A 83 -1.84 31.67 -1.91
CA ILE A 83 -1.13 30.65 -1.13
C ILE A 83 -2.10 29.64 -0.52
N ASP A 84 -3.33 30.06 -0.18
CA ASP A 84 -4.39 29.16 0.30
C ASP A 84 -4.78 28.11 -0.74
N ILE A 85 -4.69 28.43 -2.04
CA ILE A 85 -4.95 27.47 -3.12
C ILE A 85 -3.78 26.47 -3.26
N GLU A 86 -2.54 26.94 -3.12
CA GLU A 86 -1.35 26.07 -3.11
C GLU A 86 -1.41 25.08 -1.95
N ILE A 87 -1.73 25.56 -0.74
CA ILE A 87 -1.97 24.78 0.47
C ILE A 87 -3.04 23.70 0.26
N ALA A 88 -4.21 24.09 -0.28
CA ALA A 88 -5.29 23.14 -0.57
C ALA A 88 -4.89 22.09 -1.62
N GLY A 89 -4.06 22.48 -2.60
CA GLY A 89 -3.48 21.57 -3.59
C GLY A 89 -2.54 20.54 -2.95
N THR A 90 -1.65 20.98 -2.07
CA THR A 90 -0.72 20.14 -1.32
C THR A 90 -1.47 19.18 -0.38
N ASP A 91 -2.54 19.60 0.30
CA ASP A 91 -3.38 18.72 1.12
C ASP A 91 -4.16 17.70 0.30
N ALA A 92 -4.69 18.11 -0.85
CA ALA A 92 -5.34 17.21 -1.80
C ALA A 92 -4.37 16.17 -2.38
N SER A 93 -3.07 16.47 -2.45
CA SER A 93 -2.05 15.51 -2.86
C SER A 93 -1.80 14.44 -1.79
N ARG A 94 -1.77 14.84 -0.51
CA ARG A 94 -1.61 13.93 0.63
C ARG A 94 -2.78 12.97 0.77
N SER A 95 -4.01 13.48 0.68
CA SER A 95 -5.22 12.64 0.80
C SER A 95 -5.25 11.56 -0.29
N ARG A 96 -4.88 11.90 -1.53
CA ARG A 96 -4.77 10.93 -2.64
C ARG A 96 -3.70 9.88 -2.38
N MET A 97 -2.56 10.30 -1.86
CA MET A 97 -1.50 9.36 -1.50
C MET A 97 -1.95 8.37 -0.42
N LEU A 98 -2.64 8.86 0.61
CA LEU A 98 -3.17 8.00 1.68
C LEU A 98 -4.17 6.98 1.11
N VAL A 99 -5.07 7.37 0.22
CA VAL A 99 -6.02 6.44 -0.41
C VAL A 99 -5.29 5.33 -1.16
N ASN A 100 -4.29 5.67 -1.98
CA ASN A 100 -3.50 4.66 -2.70
C ASN A 100 -2.74 3.74 -1.74
N PHE A 101 -2.20 4.29 -0.66
CA PHE A 101 -1.54 3.50 0.38
C PHE A 101 -2.51 2.52 1.03
N TYR A 102 -3.69 2.97 1.44
CA TYR A 102 -4.70 2.11 2.07
C TYR A 102 -5.14 0.97 1.16
N ILE A 103 -5.41 1.25 -0.12
CA ILE A 103 -5.77 0.21 -1.09
C ILE A 103 -4.65 -0.83 -1.18
N ALA A 104 -3.39 -0.40 -1.34
CA ALA A 104 -2.25 -1.31 -1.40
C ALA A 104 -2.06 -2.12 -0.10
N ALA A 105 -2.24 -1.47 1.06
CA ALA A 105 -2.12 -2.10 2.37
C ALA A 105 -3.19 -3.18 2.59
N VAL A 106 -4.43 -2.96 2.14
CA VAL A 106 -5.51 -3.96 2.20
C VAL A 106 -5.14 -5.21 1.41
N PHE A 107 -4.62 -5.07 0.19
CA PHE A 107 -4.20 -6.23 -0.61
C PHE A 107 -3.06 -7.01 0.04
N VAL A 108 -2.05 -6.32 0.59
CA VAL A 108 -0.96 -6.98 1.32
C VAL A 108 -1.47 -7.66 2.59
N GLY A 109 -2.39 -7.04 3.31
CA GLY A 109 -3.03 -7.62 4.48
C GLY A 109 -3.84 -8.88 4.14
N LEU A 110 -4.58 -8.87 3.04
CA LEU A 110 -5.31 -10.06 2.55
C LEU A 110 -4.35 -11.19 2.16
N GLN A 111 -3.25 -10.88 1.45
CA GLN A 111 -2.22 -11.88 1.11
C GLN A 111 -1.63 -12.52 2.37
N TYR A 112 -1.29 -11.69 3.36
CA TYR A 112 -0.76 -12.15 4.65
C TYR A 112 -1.76 -13.03 5.39
N LEU A 113 -3.04 -12.64 5.45
CA LEU A 113 -4.10 -13.39 6.09
C LEU A 113 -4.33 -14.75 5.43
N ILE A 114 -4.33 -14.81 4.09
CA ILE A 114 -4.45 -16.07 3.35
C ILE A 114 -3.26 -16.98 3.66
N CYS A 115 -2.03 -16.47 3.60
CA CYS A 115 -0.84 -17.27 3.89
C CYS A 115 -0.87 -17.80 5.34
N LEU A 116 -1.28 -16.98 6.31
CA LEU A 116 -1.45 -17.43 7.69
C LEU A 116 -2.50 -18.52 7.84
N LEU A 117 -3.66 -18.39 7.19
CA LEU A 117 -4.70 -19.43 7.21
C LEU A 117 -4.16 -20.75 6.67
N TYR A 118 -3.37 -20.72 5.59
CA TYR A 118 -2.72 -21.91 5.05
C TYR A 118 -1.67 -22.50 5.99
N VAL A 119 -0.87 -21.67 6.67
CA VAL A 119 0.08 -22.14 7.68
C VAL A 119 -0.65 -22.84 8.83
N PHE A 120 -1.66 -22.19 9.42
CA PHE A 120 -2.40 -22.74 10.55
C PHE A 120 -3.20 -23.99 10.20
N SER A 121 -3.83 -24.02 9.02
CA SER A 121 -4.58 -25.20 8.57
C SER A 121 -3.66 -26.41 8.35
N ASN A 122 -2.49 -26.23 7.74
CA ASN A 122 -1.55 -27.35 7.55
C ASN A 122 -0.87 -27.79 8.86
N LEU A 123 -0.68 -26.89 9.83
CA LEU A 123 -0.16 -27.22 11.17
C LEU A 123 -1.14 -28.01 12.03
N GLN A 124 -2.45 -27.94 11.78
CA GLN A 124 -3.45 -28.73 12.51
C GLN A 124 -3.49 -30.20 12.08
N PHE A 125 -2.95 -30.53 10.90
CA PHE A 125 -2.94 -31.89 10.34
C PHE A 125 -1.58 -32.59 10.49
N LEU A 126 -0.62 -31.97 11.18
CA LEU A 126 0.74 -32.47 11.41
C LEU A 126 0.89 -32.86 12.89
#